data_AF-A0A345EBB7-F1
#
_entry.id   AF-A0A345EBB7-F1
#
_cell.length_a   1.000
_cell.length_b   1.000
_cell.length_c   1.000
_cell.angle_alpha   90.00
_cell.angle_beta   90.00
_cell.angle_gamma   90.00
#
_symmetry.space_group_name_H-M   'P 1'
#
loop_
_entity.id
_entity.type
_entity.pdbx_description
1 polymer ?
#
loop_
_entity_poly.entity_id
_entity_poly.type
_entity_poly.pdbx_seq_one_letter_code
_entity_poly.pdbx_strand_id
1 'polypeptide(L)'
;MSVTVEFGSKAAADQYRDDYEEYICPVDDDRRLKTVAFVSDTPDWLLDQARLDAEEGRAERAASAGQAELTDGERDRIDFSKGRANVPHARAVKGIAADHGVDDWTAHYDPTLTVDEHRGVMEQAREEGGGQRLDANEGRQAARARDAARAQQSSECDHAADHCEHGDPEACEFLKNACGYDEDEVASILDEDDQDAGDGAEEITGKAAGALGRAWGGYKGAITRLDREIEDVVESKREAEGAAAAINAIRRDHGQEPMEFERLEELSDRLEGVGDVAHDAEGHVELMERFS
;
A
#
# COMPACT_ATOMS: atom_id res chain seq x y z
N MET A 1 24.73 3.44 47.00
CA MET A 1 25.19 3.87 45.66
C MET A 1 24.16 3.37 44.68
N SER A 2 23.81 4.14 43.66
CA SER A 2 22.88 3.72 42.62
C SER A 2 23.63 3.41 41.33
N VAL A 3 23.06 2.54 40.50
CA VAL A 3 23.56 2.21 39.16
C VAL A 3 22.60 2.83 38.16
N THR A 4 23.09 3.64 37.23
CA THR A 4 22.24 4.36 36.27
C THR A 4 22.31 3.75 34.87
N VAL A 5 21.18 3.64 34.19
CA VAL A 5 21.07 3.21 32.79
C VAL A 5 20.26 4.22 32.00
N GLU A 6 20.81 4.72 30.88
CA GLU A 6 20.15 5.71 30.02
C GLU A 6 19.49 5.05 28.80
N PHE A 7 18.16 5.07 28.76
CA PHE A 7 17.34 4.45 27.73
C PHE A 7 17.18 5.31 26.47
N GLY A 8 16.85 4.65 25.36
CA GLY A 8 16.58 5.29 24.08
C GLY A 8 15.35 6.23 24.09
N SER A 9 14.35 5.94 24.91
CA SER A 9 13.12 6.72 25.02
C SER A 9 12.68 6.89 26.48
N LYS A 10 11.89 7.95 26.73
CA LYS A 10 11.27 8.18 28.04
C LYS A 10 10.25 7.07 28.39
N ALA A 11 9.50 6.59 27.40
CA ALA A 11 8.51 5.54 27.61
C ALA A 11 9.15 4.22 28.07
N ALA A 12 10.28 3.83 27.47
CA ALA A 12 11.03 2.65 27.90
C ALA A 12 11.57 2.80 29.33
N ALA A 13 12.11 3.97 29.66
CA ALA A 13 12.55 4.27 31.03
C ALA A 13 11.38 4.21 32.03
N ASP A 14 10.21 4.76 31.68
CA ASP A 14 9.03 4.74 32.54
C ASP A 14 8.46 3.32 32.72
N GLN A 15 8.52 2.48 31.68
CA GLN A 15 8.13 1.07 31.78
C GLN A 15 9.00 0.30 32.78
N TYR A 16 10.32 0.47 32.75
CA TYR A 16 11.20 -0.17 33.73
C TYR A 16 10.92 0.27 35.17
N ARG A 17 10.50 1.53 35.37
CA ARG A 17 10.12 2.01 36.70
C ARG A 17 8.83 1.41 37.21
N ASP A 18 7.88 1.17 36.31
CA ASP A 18 6.57 0.64 36.66
C ASP A 18 6.64 -0.88 36.86
N ASP A 19 7.44 -1.60 36.04
CA ASP A 19 7.58 -3.05 36.10
C ASP A 19 8.53 -3.52 37.21
N TYR A 20 9.53 -2.71 37.57
CA TYR A 20 10.59 -3.05 38.52
C TYR A 20 10.74 -2.02 39.64
N GLU A 21 9.62 -1.45 40.11
CA GLU A 21 9.58 -0.38 41.13
C GLU A 21 10.44 -0.70 42.37
N GLU A 22 10.46 -1.97 42.78
CA GLU A 22 11.23 -2.45 43.95
C GLU A 22 12.76 -2.31 43.80
N TYR A 23 13.26 -2.19 42.57
CA TYR A 23 14.67 -2.04 42.25
C TYR A 23 15.05 -0.60 41.85
N ILE A 24 14.10 0.34 41.84
CA ILE A 24 14.36 1.75 41.51
C ILE A 24 14.85 2.50 42.74
N CYS A 25 15.92 3.29 42.59
CA CYS A 25 16.47 4.08 43.68
C CYS A 25 15.56 5.28 43.98
N PRO A 26 14.89 5.33 45.15
CA PRO A 26 13.91 6.39 45.43
C PRO A 26 14.54 7.77 45.68
N VAL A 27 15.87 7.82 45.86
CA VAL A 27 16.61 9.06 46.14
C VAL A 27 17.23 9.64 44.88
N ASP A 28 17.74 8.78 43.99
CA ASP A 28 18.53 9.19 42.83
C ASP A 28 17.76 9.10 41.50
N ASP A 29 16.64 8.36 41.44
CA ASP A 29 15.82 8.28 40.22
C ASP A 29 14.93 9.52 40.04
N ASP A 30 14.96 10.09 38.84
CA ASP A 30 14.08 11.19 38.45
C ASP A 30 13.23 10.76 37.26
N ARG A 31 11.92 10.56 37.52
CA ARG A 31 10.93 10.19 36.49
C ARG A 31 10.86 11.18 35.33
N ARG A 32 11.42 12.38 35.41
CA ARG A 32 11.47 13.33 34.28
C ARG A 32 12.53 12.95 33.24
N LEU A 33 13.49 12.11 33.60
CA LEU A 33 14.62 11.72 32.75
C LEU A 33 14.39 10.35 32.09
N LYS A 34 15.09 10.15 30.97
CA LYS A 34 15.22 8.84 30.28
C LYS A 34 16.27 7.91 30.93
N THR A 35 16.89 8.38 32.01
CA THR A 35 17.86 7.62 32.79
C THR A 35 17.17 7.06 34.00
N VAL A 36 17.26 5.75 34.20
CA VAL A 36 16.72 5.07 35.38
C VAL A 36 17.86 4.81 36.35
N ALA A 37 17.68 5.21 37.61
CA ALA A 37 18.61 4.88 38.68
C ALA A 37 18.11 3.66 39.45
N PHE A 38 18.90 2.59 39.47
CA PHE A 38 18.65 1.35 40.19
C PHE A 38 19.35 1.34 41.55
N VAL A 39 18.80 0.63 42.53
CA VAL A 39 19.47 0.39 43.83
C VAL A 39 20.74 -0.45 43.63
N SER A 40 21.70 -0.39 44.56
CA SER A 40 22.94 -1.18 44.46
C SER A 40 22.72 -2.69 44.46
N ASP A 41 21.60 -3.13 45.04
CA ASP A 41 21.30 -4.54 45.24
C ASP A 41 20.47 -5.13 44.08
N THR A 42 20.28 -4.34 43.01
CA THR A 42 19.60 -4.80 41.80
C THR A 42 20.36 -5.98 41.19
N PRO A 43 19.68 -7.10 40.89
CA PRO A 43 20.33 -8.26 40.31
C PRO A 43 21.05 -7.94 38.99
N ASP A 44 22.23 -8.53 38.79
CA ASP A 44 23.04 -8.28 37.58
C ASP A 44 22.29 -8.59 36.28
N TRP A 45 21.45 -9.64 36.27
CA TRP A 45 20.64 -9.99 35.10
C TRP A 45 19.69 -8.87 34.67
N LEU A 46 19.13 -8.12 35.63
CA LEU A 46 18.22 -7.02 35.37
C LEU A 46 18.99 -5.78 34.91
N LEU A 47 20.17 -5.52 35.48
CA LEU A 47 21.04 -4.44 35.01
C LEU A 47 21.57 -4.70 33.60
N ASP A 48 21.91 -5.94 33.29
CA ASP A 48 22.38 -6.34 31.96
C ASP A 48 21.23 -6.28 30.94
N GLN A 49 20.02 -6.70 31.31
CA GLN A 49 18.83 -6.53 30.47
C GLN A 49 18.53 -5.04 30.22
N ALA A 50 18.51 -4.21 31.26
CA ALA A 50 18.28 -2.77 31.12
C ALA A 50 19.34 -2.10 30.22
N ARG A 51 20.61 -2.51 30.32
CA ARG A 51 21.70 -2.00 29.47
C ARG A 51 21.53 -2.42 28.02
N LEU A 52 21.16 -3.69 27.78
CA LEU A 52 20.88 -4.21 26.45
C LEU A 52 19.72 -3.43 25.79
N ASP A 53 18.60 -3.26 26.48
CA ASP A 53 17.43 -2.52 25.97
C ASP A 53 17.75 -1.03 25.75
N ALA A 54 18.61 -0.46 26.60
CA ALA A 54 19.08 0.91 26.46
C ALA A 54 20.03 1.11 25.27
N GLU A 55 20.82 0.09 24.92
CA GLU A 55 21.67 0.06 23.73
C GLU A 55 20.83 -0.20 22.47
N GLU A 56 19.86 -1.10 22.52
CA GLU A 56 18.91 -1.40 21.44
C GLU A 56 18.08 -0.17 21.08
N GLY A 57 17.48 0.53 22.05
CA GLY A 57 16.74 1.77 21.79
C GLY A 57 17.61 2.93 21.26
N ARG A 58 18.94 2.86 21.41
CA ARG A 58 19.88 3.80 20.77
C ARG A 58 20.23 3.35 19.34
N ALA A 59 20.40 2.04 19.11
CA ALA A 59 20.60 1.46 17.79
C ALA A 59 19.35 1.62 16.89
N GLU A 60 18.15 1.48 17.43
CA GLU A 60 16.87 1.72 16.73
C GLU A 60 16.77 3.15 16.18
N ARG A 61 17.27 4.16 16.92
CA ARG A 61 17.34 5.56 16.44
C ARG A 61 18.43 5.80 15.41
N ALA A 62 19.51 5.01 15.43
CA ALA A 62 20.54 5.05 14.38
C ALA A 62 20.09 4.29 13.11
N ALA A 63 19.23 3.28 13.27
CA ALA A 63 18.66 2.44 12.20
C ALA A 63 17.22 2.82 11.81
N SER A 64 16.73 3.99 12.21
CA SER A 64 15.39 4.49 11.83
C SER A 64 15.25 4.82 10.32
N ALA A 65 16.24 4.47 9.51
CA ALA A 65 16.09 4.28 8.07
C ALA A 65 15.93 2.77 7.80
N GLY A 66 14.68 2.26 7.87
CA GLY A 66 14.35 0.91 7.38
C GLY A 66 13.96 -0.12 8.44
N GLN A 67 12.81 0.05 9.10
CA GLN A 67 12.18 -1.04 9.86
C GLN A 67 11.14 -1.73 8.98
N ALA A 68 11.50 -2.86 8.38
CA ALA A 68 10.55 -3.69 7.65
C ALA A 68 9.56 -4.34 8.63
N GLU A 69 8.26 -4.20 8.38
CA GLU A 69 7.22 -4.83 9.21
C GLU A 69 7.25 -6.36 9.05
N LEU A 70 6.98 -7.08 10.13
CA LEU A 70 6.77 -8.54 10.07
C LEU A 70 5.34 -8.82 9.57
N THR A 71 5.23 -9.64 8.55
CA THR A 71 3.99 -10.28 8.14
C THR A 71 3.55 -11.32 9.18
N ASP A 72 2.26 -11.66 9.19
CA ASP A 72 1.73 -12.67 10.11
C ASP A 72 2.39 -14.05 9.90
N GLY A 73 2.64 -14.43 8.64
CA GLY A 73 3.33 -15.69 8.32
C GLY A 73 4.82 -15.72 8.71
N GLU A 74 5.50 -14.57 8.85
CA GLU A 74 6.86 -14.52 9.42
C GLU A 74 6.82 -14.61 10.94
N ARG A 75 5.80 -14.01 11.56
CA ARG A 75 5.59 -14.07 13.02
C ARG A 75 5.35 -15.51 13.48
N ASP A 76 4.58 -16.29 12.73
CA ASP A 76 4.27 -17.69 13.05
C ASP A 76 5.47 -18.63 12.91
N ARG A 77 6.46 -18.27 12.07
CA ARG A 77 7.68 -19.05 11.85
C ARG A 77 8.76 -18.83 12.89
N ILE A 78 8.65 -17.75 13.68
CA ILE A 78 9.65 -17.37 14.68
C ILE A 78 9.19 -17.84 16.06
N ASP A 79 10.04 -18.61 16.72
CA ASP A 79 9.83 -18.99 18.12
C ASP A 79 10.31 -17.89 19.07
N PHE A 80 9.40 -16.97 19.42
CA PHE A 80 9.65 -15.87 20.36
C PHE A 80 9.90 -16.31 21.81
N SER A 81 9.76 -17.60 22.12
CA SER A 81 10.07 -18.12 23.47
C SER A 81 11.55 -18.42 23.68
N LYS A 82 12.39 -18.26 22.65
CA LYS A 82 13.81 -18.64 22.66
C LYS A 82 14.75 -17.44 22.63
N GLY A 83 15.81 -17.53 23.43
CA GLY A 83 16.97 -16.63 23.35
C GLY A 83 16.60 -15.15 23.44
N ARG A 84 17.08 -14.39 22.46
CA ARG A 84 16.88 -12.94 22.25
C ARG A 84 15.68 -12.65 21.34
N ALA A 85 14.87 -13.64 20.97
CA ALA A 85 13.78 -13.42 20.05
C ALA A 85 12.67 -12.55 20.65
N ASN A 86 12.53 -11.35 20.12
CA ASN A 86 11.40 -10.47 20.33
C ASN A 86 11.02 -9.79 19.01
N VAL A 87 9.86 -9.13 18.96
CA VAL A 87 9.36 -8.48 17.73
C VAL A 87 10.32 -7.41 17.19
N PRO A 88 10.85 -6.48 18.01
CA PRO A 88 11.89 -5.53 17.58
C PRO A 88 13.12 -6.20 16.98
N HIS A 89 13.68 -7.20 17.65
CA HIS A 89 14.84 -7.96 17.19
C HIS A 89 14.60 -8.60 15.82
N ALA A 90 13.45 -9.25 15.64
CA ALA A 90 13.05 -9.86 14.38
C ALA A 90 12.88 -8.82 13.25
N ARG A 91 12.34 -7.63 13.52
CA ARG A 91 12.24 -6.55 12.53
C ARG A 91 13.61 -5.99 12.13
N ALA A 92 14.52 -5.86 13.09
CA ALA A 92 15.89 -5.42 12.83
C ALA A 92 16.66 -6.43 11.97
N VAL A 93 16.54 -7.73 12.26
CA VAL A 93 17.13 -8.79 11.43
C VAL A 93 16.50 -8.83 10.03
N LYS A 94 15.18 -8.63 9.91
CA LYS A 94 14.50 -8.50 8.62
C LYS A 94 15.03 -7.32 7.80
N GLY A 95 15.31 -6.18 8.44
CA GLY A 95 15.95 -5.03 7.79
C GLY A 95 17.33 -5.39 7.21
N ILE A 96 18.16 -6.08 8.00
CA ILE A 96 19.46 -6.58 7.53
C ILE A 96 19.29 -7.54 6.35
N ALA A 97 18.35 -8.49 6.45
CA ALA A 97 18.12 -9.43 5.36
C ALA A 97 17.67 -8.72 4.08
N ALA A 98 16.83 -7.68 4.18
CA ALA A 98 16.43 -6.85 3.05
C ALA A 98 17.62 -6.09 2.43
N ASP A 99 18.50 -5.52 3.26
CA ASP A 99 19.74 -4.84 2.79
C ASP A 99 20.68 -5.80 2.05
N HIS A 100 20.70 -7.07 2.45
CA HIS A 100 21.52 -8.13 1.84
C HIS A 100 20.81 -8.88 0.71
N GLY A 101 19.53 -8.59 0.43
CA GLY A 101 18.73 -9.21 -0.64
C GLY A 101 18.33 -10.66 -0.36
N VAL A 102 18.12 -11.03 0.90
CA VAL A 102 17.73 -12.38 1.34
C VAL A 102 16.22 -12.44 1.59
N ASP A 103 15.47 -13.06 0.68
CA ASP A 103 14.00 -13.10 0.74
C ASP A 103 13.46 -14.05 1.84
N ASP A 104 14.02 -15.26 2.00
CA ASP A 104 13.63 -16.20 3.08
C ASP A 104 14.53 -16.07 4.32
N TRP A 105 14.57 -14.87 4.89
CA TRP A 105 15.41 -14.56 6.04
C TRP A 105 15.05 -15.35 7.30
N THR A 106 13.79 -15.79 7.44
CA THR A 106 13.34 -16.55 8.61
C THR A 106 14.03 -17.92 8.73
N ALA A 107 14.46 -18.50 7.60
CA ALA A 107 15.26 -19.73 7.59
C ALA A 107 16.68 -19.53 8.17
N HIS A 108 17.14 -18.28 8.19
CA HIS A 108 18.45 -17.85 8.67
C HIS A 108 18.38 -17.09 10.00
N TYR A 109 17.19 -17.01 10.61
CA TYR A 109 16.99 -16.33 11.89
C TYR A 109 17.43 -17.22 13.04
N ASP A 110 18.45 -16.80 13.77
CA ASP A 110 18.92 -17.47 14.98
C ASP A 110 18.66 -16.60 16.21
N PRO A 111 17.72 -17.01 17.09
CA PRO A 111 17.37 -16.20 18.25
C PRO A 111 18.48 -16.12 19.30
N THR A 112 19.58 -16.85 19.16
CA THR A 112 20.73 -16.78 20.07
C THR A 112 21.76 -15.72 19.65
N LEU A 113 21.71 -15.27 18.40
CA LEU A 113 22.59 -14.26 17.83
C LEU A 113 22.03 -12.85 18.06
N THR A 114 22.93 -11.87 18.11
CA THR A 114 22.60 -10.45 18.07
C THR A 114 22.24 -9.99 16.66
N VAL A 115 21.58 -8.83 16.55
CA VAL A 115 21.27 -8.18 15.25
C VAL A 115 22.53 -8.01 14.40
N ASP A 116 23.65 -7.58 14.98
CA ASP A 116 24.90 -7.38 14.24
C ASP A 116 25.54 -8.69 13.78
N GLU A 117 25.45 -9.77 14.58
CA GLU A 117 25.91 -11.10 14.19
C GLU A 117 25.11 -11.68 13.01
N HIS A 118 23.83 -11.29 12.88
CA HIS A 118 23.03 -11.65 11.71
C HIS A 118 23.53 -11.00 10.41
N ARG A 119 24.33 -9.92 10.42
CA ARG A 119 24.92 -9.39 9.18
C ARG A 119 25.81 -10.41 8.49
N GLY A 120 26.64 -11.12 9.27
CA GLY A 120 27.50 -12.17 8.74
C GLY A 120 26.70 -13.38 8.22
N VAL A 121 25.62 -13.73 8.92
CA VAL A 121 24.70 -14.80 8.50
C VAL A 121 23.98 -14.44 7.21
N MET A 122 23.48 -13.22 7.07
CA MET A 122 22.77 -12.77 5.86
C MET A 122 23.71 -12.54 4.68
N GLU A 123 24.94 -12.09 4.92
CA GLU A 123 25.99 -12.05 3.90
C GLU A 123 26.35 -13.45 3.38
N GLN A 124 26.50 -14.42 4.29
CA GLN A 124 26.73 -15.82 3.93
C GLN A 124 25.52 -16.43 3.22
N ALA A 125 24.29 -16.15 3.66
CA ALA A 125 23.07 -16.62 3.02
C ALA A 125 22.92 -16.08 1.59
N ARG A 126 23.33 -14.82 1.34
CA ARG A 126 23.42 -14.25 -0.02
C ARG A 126 24.43 -15.02 -0.88
N GLU A 127 25.59 -15.38 -0.33
CA GLU A 127 26.67 -16.06 -1.05
C GLU A 127 26.38 -17.54 -1.31
N GLU A 128 25.74 -18.21 -0.37
CA GLU A 128 25.35 -19.62 -0.44
C GLU A 128 24.01 -19.82 -1.20
N GLY A 129 23.16 -18.79 -1.24
CA GLY A 129 21.80 -18.79 -1.80
C GLY A 129 21.67 -18.46 -3.29
N GLY A 130 22.77 -18.34 -4.04
CA GLY A 130 22.73 -18.16 -5.50
C GLY A 130 22.31 -19.40 -6.30
N GLY A 131 21.92 -20.52 -5.66
CA GLY A 131 21.77 -21.78 -6.37
C GLY A 131 20.96 -22.88 -5.68
N GLN A 132 19.67 -22.66 -5.44
CA GLN A 132 18.66 -23.70 -5.65
C GLN A 132 17.26 -23.10 -5.80
N ARG A 133 16.71 -23.23 -7.01
CA ARG A 133 15.35 -22.79 -7.35
C ARG A 133 14.31 -23.73 -6.74
N LEU A 134 13.59 -23.23 -5.75
CA LEU A 134 12.22 -23.61 -5.35
C LEU A 134 11.56 -22.25 -5.04
N ASP A 135 10.66 -21.63 -5.79
CA ASP A 135 9.87 -21.97 -6.97
C ASP A 135 9.92 -20.82 -7.97
N ALA A 136 10.30 -21.11 -9.21
CA ALA A 136 10.41 -20.09 -10.27
C ALA A 136 9.07 -19.40 -10.60
N ASN A 137 7.94 -19.90 -10.10
CA ASN A 137 6.63 -19.31 -10.35
C ASN A 137 6.30 -18.16 -9.39
N GLU A 138 6.76 -18.21 -8.13
CA GLU A 138 6.35 -17.26 -7.09
C GLU A 138 7.09 -15.93 -7.19
N GLY A 139 8.41 -15.94 -7.39
CA GLY A 139 9.18 -14.70 -7.65
C GLY A 139 8.81 -14.02 -8.97
N ARG A 140 8.43 -14.78 -10.01
CA ARG A 140 7.86 -14.22 -11.24
C ARG A 140 6.46 -13.66 -11.04
N GLN A 141 5.64 -14.27 -10.19
CA GLN A 141 4.33 -13.74 -9.83
C GLN A 141 4.46 -12.48 -8.98
N ALA A 142 5.38 -12.43 -8.02
CA ALA A 142 5.63 -11.25 -7.19
C ALA A 142 6.20 -10.07 -8.01
N ALA A 143 7.15 -10.34 -8.91
CA ALA A 143 7.65 -9.32 -9.84
C ALA A 143 6.55 -8.86 -10.80
N ARG A 144 5.78 -9.78 -11.40
CA ARG A 144 4.61 -9.43 -12.22
C ARG A 144 3.54 -8.68 -11.45
N ALA A 145 3.31 -8.98 -10.18
CA ALA A 145 2.35 -8.29 -9.33
C ALA A 145 2.83 -6.87 -8.99
N ARG A 146 4.13 -6.67 -8.77
CA ARG A 146 4.70 -5.33 -8.59
C ARG A 146 4.67 -4.50 -9.88
N ASP A 147 5.00 -5.11 -11.01
CA ASP A 147 4.93 -4.47 -12.31
C ASP A 147 3.48 -4.18 -12.70
N ALA A 148 2.54 -5.09 -12.39
CA ALA A 148 1.11 -4.88 -12.57
C ALA A 148 0.57 -3.78 -11.65
N ALA A 149 0.99 -3.73 -10.39
CA ALA A 149 0.59 -2.66 -9.46
C ALA A 149 1.12 -1.29 -9.90
N ARG A 150 2.36 -1.22 -10.42
CA ARG A 150 2.91 0.00 -11.00
C ARG A 150 2.22 0.40 -12.30
N ALA A 151 1.91 -0.57 -13.17
CA ALA A 151 1.17 -0.32 -14.39
C ALA A 151 -0.25 0.16 -14.07
N GLN A 152 -0.90 -0.43 -13.07
CA GLN A 152 -2.23 -0.04 -12.60
C GLN A 152 -2.19 1.37 -11.99
N GLN A 153 -1.20 1.68 -11.15
CA GLN A 153 -1.02 3.04 -10.62
C GLN A 153 -0.73 4.08 -11.71
N SER A 154 0.05 3.71 -12.74
CA SER A 154 0.27 4.56 -13.91
C SER A 154 -1.03 4.78 -14.69
N SER A 155 -1.78 3.71 -14.94
CA SER A 155 -3.08 3.78 -15.60
C SER A 155 -4.06 4.62 -14.81
N GLU A 156 -4.14 4.47 -13.48
CA GLU A 156 -5.00 5.29 -12.62
C GLU A 156 -4.68 6.79 -12.71
N CYS A 157 -3.39 7.15 -12.82
CA CYS A 157 -2.98 8.53 -13.04
C CYS A 157 -3.30 9.02 -14.46
N ASP A 158 -3.12 8.18 -15.47
CA ASP A 158 -3.48 8.50 -16.87
C ASP A 158 -5.02 8.68 -17.01
N HIS A 159 -5.82 7.83 -16.37
CA HIS A 159 -7.28 7.95 -16.30
C HIS A 159 -7.72 9.19 -15.53
N ALA A 160 -7.07 9.50 -14.40
CA ALA A 160 -7.35 10.71 -13.66
C ALA A 160 -6.99 11.97 -14.46
N ALA A 161 -5.96 11.93 -15.31
CA ALA A 161 -5.60 13.02 -16.22
C ALA A 161 -6.71 13.25 -17.25
N ASP A 162 -7.18 12.21 -17.93
CA ASP A 162 -8.29 12.29 -18.90
C ASP A 162 -9.59 12.79 -18.23
N HIS A 163 -9.93 12.29 -17.05
CA HIS A 163 -11.10 12.79 -16.32
C HIS A 163 -10.95 14.25 -15.86
N CYS A 164 -9.74 14.66 -15.46
CA CYS A 164 -9.46 16.03 -15.07
C CYS A 164 -9.54 16.97 -16.28
N GLU A 165 -9.06 16.56 -17.45
CA GLU A 165 -9.21 17.27 -18.74
C GLU A 165 -10.68 17.62 -18.99
N HIS A 166 -11.57 16.64 -18.80
CA HIS A 166 -13.01 16.83 -18.93
C HIS A 166 -13.68 17.56 -17.73
N GLY A 167 -12.90 18.16 -16.83
CA GLY A 167 -13.39 19.04 -15.78
C GLY A 167 -13.92 18.32 -14.54
N ASP A 168 -13.47 17.10 -14.26
CA ASP A 168 -13.79 16.41 -13.02
C ASP A 168 -12.95 16.91 -11.82
N PRO A 169 -13.57 17.52 -10.80
CA PRO A 169 -12.84 18.07 -9.66
C PRO A 169 -12.22 17.03 -8.73
N GLU A 170 -12.80 15.83 -8.63
CA GLU A 170 -12.27 14.73 -7.81
C GLU A 170 -11.04 14.10 -8.49
N ALA A 171 -11.06 13.97 -9.82
CA ALA A 171 -9.90 13.51 -10.59
C ALA A 171 -8.74 14.52 -10.54
N CYS A 172 -9.03 15.82 -10.67
CA CYS A 172 -8.00 16.86 -10.51
C CYS A 172 -7.42 16.91 -9.08
N GLU A 173 -8.22 16.65 -8.04
CA GLU A 173 -7.72 16.45 -6.68
C GLU A 173 -6.83 15.21 -6.55
N PHE A 174 -7.23 14.10 -7.19
CA PHE A 174 -6.45 12.86 -7.19
C PHE A 174 -5.09 13.04 -7.86
N LEU A 175 -5.01 13.75 -8.98
CA LEU A 175 -3.73 14.04 -9.66
C LEU A 175 -2.74 14.78 -8.76
N LYS A 176 -3.21 15.78 -8.00
CA LYS A 176 -2.37 16.54 -7.06
C LYS A 176 -1.90 15.68 -5.89
N ASN A 177 -2.82 14.92 -5.30
CA ASN A 177 -2.58 14.23 -4.04
C ASN A 177 -1.87 12.87 -4.21
N ALA A 178 -2.21 12.12 -5.26
CA ALA A 178 -1.75 10.75 -5.48
C ALA A 178 -0.75 10.62 -6.63
N CYS A 179 -0.88 11.44 -7.68
CA CYS A 179 -0.02 11.36 -8.87
C CYS A 179 1.12 12.41 -8.87
N GLY A 180 1.09 13.38 -7.96
CA GLY A 180 2.18 14.34 -7.74
C GLY A 180 2.20 15.53 -8.70
N TYR A 181 1.10 15.79 -9.40
CA TYR A 181 0.96 16.96 -10.28
C TYR A 181 0.88 18.25 -9.46
N ASP A 182 1.45 19.34 -9.97
CA ASP A 182 1.30 20.66 -9.36
C ASP A 182 0.05 21.42 -9.87
N GLU A 183 -0.28 22.55 -9.23
CA GLU A 183 -1.46 23.35 -9.57
C GLU A 183 -1.38 23.93 -10.99
N ASP A 184 -0.19 24.22 -11.50
CA ASP A 184 0.02 24.78 -12.83
C ASP A 184 -0.12 23.67 -13.90
N GLU A 185 0.36 22.45 -13.62
CA GLU A 185 0.18 21.27 -14.47
C GLU A 185 -1.31 20.89 -14.59
N VAL A 186 -2.05 20.88 -13.48
CA VAL A 186 -3.50 20.62 -13.48
C VAL A 186 -4.27 21.73 -14.20
N ALA A 187 -3.87 23.00 -14.04
CA ALA A 187 -4.48 24.10 -14.77
C ALA A 187 -4.23 23.99 -16.28
N SER A 188 -3.07 23.51 -16.71
CA SER A 188 -2.77 23.31 -18.13
C SER A 188 -3.61 22.21 -18.78
N ILE A 189 -3.85 21.11 -18.05
CA ILE A 189 -4.76 20.02 -18.48
C ILE A 189 -6.19 20.55 -18.68
N LEU A 190 -6.62 21.48 -17.83
CA LEU A 190 -7.94 22.10 -17.93
C LEU A 190 -8.01 23.17 -19.04
N ASP A 191 -6.93 23.91 -19.30
CA ASP A 191 -6.83 24.96 -20.32
C ASP A 191 -6.67 24.40 -21.75
N GLU A 192 -6.13 23.20 -21.91
CA GLU A 192 -6.03 22.51 -23.21
C GLU A 192 -7.42 22.14 -23.77
N ASP A 193 -8.39 21.85 -22.90
CA ASP A 193 -9.75 21.46 -23.27
C ASP A 193 -10.72 22.65 -23.50
N ASP A 194 -10.35 23.86 -23.05
CA ASP A 194 -11.05 25.11 -23.40
C ASP A 194 -10.84 25.51 -24.88
N GLN A 195 -9.84 24.92 -25.56
CA GLN A 195 -9.57 25.11 -26.99
C GLN A 195 -10.47 24.25 -27.90
N ASP A 196 -11.02 23.14 -27.39
CA ASP A 196 -11.88 22.22 -28.17
C ASP A 196 -13.38 22.60 -28.11
N ALA A 197 -13.73 23.61 -27.32
CA ALA A 197 -14.96 24.38 -27.45
C ALA A 197 -14.89 25.24 -28.72
N GLY A 198 -14.93 24.58 -29.89
CA GLY A 198 -14.47 25.09 -31.18
C GLY A 198 -14.82 26.54 -31.53
N ASP A 199 -14.02 27.10 -32.45
CA ASP A 199 -13.96 28.45 -33.08
C ASP A 199 -15.22 29.35 -33.11
N GLY A 200 -16.42 28.85 -32.81
CA GLY A 200 -17.67 29.62 -32.67
C GLY A 200 -17.97 30.17 -31.26
N ALA A 201 -17.19 29.83 -30.23
CA ALA A 201 -17.40 30.36 -28.87
C ALA A 201 -17.26 31.90 -28.81
N GLU A 202 -16.54 32.51 -29.75
CA GLU A 202 -16.36 33.95 -29.86
C GLU A 202 -17.65 34.71 -30.26
N GLU A 203 -18.65 34.04 -30.85
CA GLU A 203 -19.87 34.69 -31.34
C GLU A 203 -21.01 34.75 -30.30
N ILE A 204 -20.98 33.87 -29.29
CA ILE A 204 -22.02 33.76 -28.26
C ILE A 204 -21.58 34.54 -27.02
N THR A 205 -22.28 35.64 -26.71
CA THR A 205 -21.91 36.53 -25.59
C THR A 205 -23.01 36.64 -24.51
N GLY A 206 -22.63 37.18 -23.36
CA GLY A 206 -23.57 37.54 -22.28
C GLY A 206 -24.28 36.33 -21.66
N LYS A 207 -25.60 36.45 -21.45
CA LYS A 207 -26.40 35.41 -20.76
C LYS A 207 -26.40 34.07 -21.51
N ALA A 208 -26.30 34.11 -22.84
CA ALA A 208 -26.25 32.91 -23.67
C ALA A 208 -24.92 32.18 -23.50
N ALA A 209 -23.79 32.90 -23.44
CA ALA A 209 -22.48 32.33 -23.17
C ALA A 209 -22.44 31.61 -21.81
N GLY A 210 -22.96 32.27 -20.77
CA GLY A 210 -23.05 31.65 -19.44
C GLY A 210 -24.00 30.45 -19.37
N ALA A 211 -25.04 30.40 -20.22
CA ALA A 211 -25.92 29.23 -20.31
C ALA A 211 -25.25 28.07 -21.05
N LEU A 212 -24.52 28.37 -22.12
CA LEU A 212 -23.74 27.40 -22.88
C LEU A 212 -22.63 26.80 -22.02
N GLY A 213 -21.85 27.61 -21.30
CA GLY A 213 -20.80 27.10 -20.41
C GLY A 213 -21.34 26.18 -19.30
N ARG A 214 -22.52 26.48 -18.73
CA ARG A 214 -23.17 25.57 -17.77
C ARG A 214 -23.65 24.27 -18.40
N ALA A 215 -24.18 24.34 -19.63
CA ALA A 215 -24.57 23.14 -20.37
C ALA A 215 -23.34 22.28 -20.69
N TRP A 216 -22.22 22.93 -21.05
CA TRP A 216 -20.97 22.24 -21.34
C TRP A 216 -20.39 21.55 -20.11
N GLY A 217 -20.28 22.27 -18.99
CA GLY A 217 -19.82 21.67 -17.73
C GLY A 217 -20.75 20.54 -17.25
N GLY A 218 -22.07 20.68 -17.45
CA GLY A 218 -23.02 19.61 -17.14
C GLY A 218 -22.88 18.38 -18.02
N TYR A 219 -22.57 18.56 -19.31
CA TYR A 219 -22.29 17.48 -20.24
C TYR A 219 -20.98 16.77 -19.89
N LYS A 220 -19.88 17.52 -19.69
CA LYS A 220 -18.57 16.93 -19.42
C LYS A 220 -18.61 16.11 -18.12
N GLY A 221 -19.16 16.70 -17.06
CA GLY A 221 -19.36 15.97 -15.80
C GLY A 221 -20.28 14.74 -15.91
N ALA A 222 -21.26 14.76 -16.82
CA ALA A 222 -22.10 13.59 -17.08
C ALA A 222 -21.35 12.48 -17.84
N ILE A 223 -20.49 12.84 -18.79
CA ILE A 223 -19.63 11.88 -19.52
C ILE A 223 -18.60 11.27 -18.59
N THR A 224 -17.86 12.08 -17.83
CA THR A 224 -16.87 11.59 -16.89
C THR A 224 -17.49 10.62 -15.89
N ARG A 225 -18.70 10.94 -15.39
CA ARG A 225 -19.43 10.02 -14.52
C ARG A 225 -19.83 8.72 -15.24
N LEU A 226 -20.34 8.82 -16.47
CA LEU A 226 -20.75 7.66 -17.24
C LEU A 226 -19.57 6.72 -17.52
N ASP A 227 -18.41 7.29 -17.83
CA ASP A 227 -17.19 6.53 -18.11
C ASP A 227 -16.77 5.68 -16.90
N ARG A 228 -16.71 6.27 -15.70
CA ARG A 228 -16.43 5.51 -14.46
C ARG A 228 -17.44 4.41 -14.18
N GLU A 229 -18.72 4.71 -14.35
CA GLU A 229 -19.77 3.71 -14.08
C GLU A 229 -19.70 2.55 -15.09
N ILE A 230 -19.20 2.79 -16.32
CA ILE A 230 -18.93 1.72 -17.29
C ILE A 230 -17.73 0.88 -16.84
N GLU A 231 -16.63 1.51 -16.41
CA GLU A 231 -15.44 0.81 -15.90
C GLU A 231 -15.80 -0.09 -14.70
N ASP A 232 -16.51 0.46 -13.71
CA ASP A 232 -16.97 -0.26 -12.52
C ASP A 232 -17.83 -1.48 -12.86
N VAL A 233 -18.73 -1.33 -13.85
CA VAL A 233 -19.59 -2.43 -14.31
C VAL A 233 -18.78 -3.51 -15.02
N VAL A 234 -17.80 -3.13 -15.85
CA VAL A 234 -16.92 -4.07 -16.55
C VAL A 234 -16.07 -4.86 -15.56
N GLU A 235 -15.48 -4.18 -14.58
CA GLU A 235 -14.68 -4.82 -13.53
C GLU A 235 -15.53 -5.78 -12.70
N SER A 236 -16.67 -5.31 -12.19
CA SER A 236 -17.60 -6.12 -11.39
C SER A 236 -18.05 -7.39 -12.12
N LYS A 237 -18.34 -7.29 -13.42
CA LYS A 237 -18.70 -8.45 -14.25
C LYS A 237 -17.55 -9.45 -14.35
N ARG A 238 -16.33 -8.96 -14.60
CA ARG A 238 -15.12 -9.79 -14.70
C ARG A 238 -14.84 -10.54 -13.40
N GLU A 239 -14.96 -9.87 -12.26
CA GLU A 239 -14.79 -10.49 -10.95
C GLU A 239 -15.84 -11.59 -10.70
N ALA A 240 -17.11 -11.32 -11.02
CA ALA A 240 -18.19 -12.28 -10.86
C ALA A 240 -17.98 -13.53 -11.74
N GLU A 241 -17.55 -13.36 -12.99
CA GLU A 241 -17.21 -14.46 -13.90
C GLU A 241 -16.01 -15.27 -13.39
N GLY A 242 -14.98 -14.59 -12.89
CA GLY A 242 -13.82 -15.24 -12.28
C GLY A 242 -14.20 -16.08 -11.07
N ALA A 243 -15.02 -15.53 -10.17
CA ALA A 243 -15.53 -16.25 -9.01
C ALA A 243 -16.41 -17.45 -9.41
N ALA A 244 -17.30 -17.26 -10.38
CA ALA A 244 -18.14 -18.33 -10.92
C ALA A 244 -17.30 -19.49 -11.50
N ALA A 245 -16.26 -19.17 -12.26
CA ALA A 245 -15.33 -20.16 -12.80
C ALA A 245 -14.58 -20.91 -11.68
N ALA A 246 -14.10 -20.20 -10.66
CA ALA A 246 -13.41 -20.79 -9.51
C ALA A 246 -14.34 -21.75 -8.72
N ILE A 247 -15.58 -21.34 -8.46
CA ILE A 247 -16.59 -22.18 -7.79
C ILE A 247 -16.81 -23.47 -8.59
N ASN A 248 -17.01 -23.37 -9.91
CA ASN A 248 -17.23 -24.54 -10.75
C ASN A 248 -15.99 -25.44 -10.88
N ALA A 249 -14.78 -24.89 -10.77
CA ALA A 249 -13.55 -25.68 -10.66
C ALA A 249 -13.53 -26.51 -9.36
N ILE A 250 -13.80 -25.88 -8.21
CA ILE A 250 -13.88 -26.56 -6.90
C ILE A 250 -14.95 -27.67 -6.95
N ARG A 251 -16.14 -27.38 -7.49
CA ARG A 251 -17.21 -28.38 -7.62
C ARG A 251 -16.73 -29.60 -8.41
N ARG A 252 -16.07 -29.39 -9.54
CA ARG A 252 -15.52 -30.46 -10.38
C ARG A 252 -14.48 -31.31 -9.64
N ASP A 253 -13.56 -30.68 -8.92
CA ASP A 253 -12.52 -31.37 -8.15
C ASP A 253 -13.11 -32.24 -7.02
N HIS A 254 -14.30 -31.87 -6.54
CA HIS A 254 -15.07 -32.62 -5.55
C HIS A 254 -16.15 -33.53 -6.15
N GLY A 255 -16.14 -33.78 -7.46
CA GLY A 255 -17.08 -34.68 -8.13
C GLY A 255 -18.53 -34.19 -8.15
N GLN A 256 -18.74 -32.88 -7.95
CA GLN A 256 -20.04 -32.23 -8.07
C GLN A 256 -20.25 -31.70 -9.49
N GLU A 257 -21.49 -31.73 -9.96
CA GLU A 257 -21.86 -31.14 -11.25
C GLU A 257 -21.69 -29.61 -11.18
N PRO A 258 -21.17 -28.95 -12.24
CA PRO A 258 -21.13 -27.50 -12.32
C PRO A 258 -22.51 -26.89 -12.10
N MET A 259 -22.54 -25.68 -11.55
CA MET A 259 -23.78 -24.92 -11.41
C MET A 259 -23.79 -23.75 -12.38
N GLU A 260 -24.99 -23.40 -12.81
CA GLU A 260 -25.27 -22.20 -13.59
C GLU A 260 -25.42 -20.98 -12.65
N PHE A 261 -25.07 -19.81 -13.17
CA PHE A 261 -25.14 -18.54 -12.45
C PHE A 261 -26.17 -17.61 -13.10
N GLU A 262 -27.44 -18.02 -13.05
CA GLU A 262 -28.58 -17.35 -13.73
C GLU A 262 -28.65 -15.82 -13.47
N ARG A 263 -28.29 -15.38 -12.26
CA ARG A 263 -28.30 -13.95 -11.92
C ARG A 263 -27.23 -13.15 -12.66
N LEU A 264 -26.06 -13.75 -12.89
CA LEU A 264 -24.97 -13.11 -13.63
C LEU A 264 -25.32 -13.02 -15.13
N GLU A 265 -25.96 -14.06 -15.66
CA GLU A 265 -26.49 -14.09 -17.03
C GLU A 265 -27.54 -12.99 -17.23
N GLU A 266 -28.57 -12.91 -16.37
CA GLU A 266 -29.63 -11.88 -16.44
C GLU A 266 -29.07 -10.45 -16.41
N LEU A 267 -28.07 -10.20 -15.57
CA LEU A 267 -27.43 -8.88 -15.48
C LEU A 267 -26.58 -8.57 -16.71
N SER A 268 -25.95 -9.57 -17.32
CA SER A 268 -25.17 -9.42 -18.55
C SER A 268 -26.07 -9.10 -19.74
N ASP A 269 -27.19 -9.82 -19.89
CA ASP A 269 -28.18 -9.56 -20.94
C ASP A 269 -28.78 -8.15 -20.81
N ARG A 270 -29.04 -7.72 -19.57
CA ARG A 270 -29.54 -6.37 -19.30
C ARG A 270 -28.50 -5.31 -19.67
N LEU A 271 -27.23 -5.54 -19.40
CA LEU A 271 -26.15 -4.62 -19.75
C LEU A 271 -26.03 -4.46 -21.27
N GLU A 272 -26.05 -5.57 -22.01
CA GLU A 272 -26.06 -5.58 -23.48
C GLU A 272 -27.25 -4.78 -24.03
N GLY A 273 -28.47 -5.05 -23.54
CA GLY A 273 -29.65 -4.32 -23.98
C GLY A 273 -29.65 -2.82 -23.65
N VAL A 274 -28.99 -2.40 -22.56
CA VAL A 274 -28.80 -0.97 -22.26
C VAL A 274 -27.80 -0.33 -23.23
N GLY A 275 -26.71 -1.04 -23.55
CA GLY A 275 -25.71 -0.58 -24.52
C GLY A 275 -26.30 -0.33 -25.90
N ASP A 276 -27.10 -1.27 -26.41
CA ASP A 276 -27.77 -1.15 -27.71
C ASP A 276 -28.72 0.06 -27.77
N VAL A 277 -29.53 0.26 -26.73
CA VAL A 277 -30.47 1.39 -26.66
C VAL A 277 -29.74 2.74 -26.51
N ALA A 278 -28.63 2.76 -25.79
CA ALA A 278 -27.82 3.97 -25.60
C ALA A 278 -27.15 4.42 -26.90
N HIS A 279 -26.66 3.46 -27.70
CA HIS A 279 -26.08 3.72 -29.02
C HIS A 279 -27.11 4.37 -29.98
N ASP A 280 -28.36 3.91 -29.95
CA ASP A 280 -29.40 4.34 -30.89
C ASP A 280 -30.11 5.67 -30.50
N ALA A 281 -29.74 6.29 -29.37
CA ALA A 281 -30.40 7.51 -28.90
C ALA A 281 -29.93 8.78 -29.66
N GLU A 282 -30.87 9.52 -30.26
CA GLU A 282 -30.71 10.69 -31.18
C GLU A 282 -30.03 11.95 -30.61
N GLY A 283 -29.28 11.86 -29.50
CA GLY A 283 -28.66 13.01 -28.82
C GLY A 283 -27.33 13.48 -29.40
N HIS A 284 -26.60 12.60 -30.08
CA HIS A 284 -25.34 12.92 -30.76
C HIS A 284 -25.59 12.93 -32.27
N VAL A 285 -25.27 14.03 -32.94
CA VAL A 285 -25.38 14.11 -34.40
C VAL A 285 -24.21 13.34 -34.99
N GLU A 286 -24.45 12.15 -35.55
CA GLU A 286 -23.49 11.52 -36.45
C GLU A 286 -23.32 12.42 -37.68
N LEU A 287 -22.20 13.15 -37.73
CA LEU A 287 -21.76 13.82 -38.94
C LEU A 287 -21.36 12.74 -39.94
N MET A 288 -22.33 12.25 -40.73
CA MET A 288 -22.05 11.46 -41.92
C MET A 288 -21.09 12.28 -42.80
N GLU A 289 -19.82 11.84 -42.86
CA GLU A 289 -18.84 12.36 -43.80
C GLU A 289 -19.42 12.26 -45.21
N ARG A 290 -19.86 13.40 -45.75
CA ARG A 290 -20.11 13.54 -47.18
C ARG A 290 -18.76 13.49 -47.86
N PHE A 291 -18.32 12.27 -48.20
CA PHE A 291 -17.29 12.07 -49.20
C PHE A 291 -17.75 12.75 -50.50
N SER A 292 -16.93 13.70 -50.94
CA SER A 292 -17.13 14.50 -52.14
C SER A 292 -16.87 13.71 -53.43
#